data_AF-A0A932PVY1-F1
#
_entry.id   AF-A0A932PVY1-F1
#
_cell.length_a   1.000
_cell.length_b   1.000
_cell.length_c   1.000
_cell.angle_alpha   90.00
_cell.angle_beta   90.00
_cell.angle_gamma   90.00
#
_symmetry.space_group_name_H-M   'P 1'
#
loop_
_entity.id
_entity.type
_entity.pdbx_description
1 polymer ?
#
loop_
_entity_poly.entity_id
_entity_poly.type
_entity_poly.pdbx_seq_one_letter_code
_entity_poly.pdbx_strand_id
1 'polypeptide(L)'
;MAVIWAEHWAETLARVDVIRKLALAVAAGSMADDTLSPQRAQARFEAHALAGSCAIFGRHEGSRIALEIEARLDEPGPLSGEDGERLVTLVDALRHALDTES
;
A
#
# COMPACT_ATOMS: atom_id res chain seq x y z
N MET A 1 22.75 10.17 -7.61
CA MET A 1 21.84 9.09 -7.17
C MET A 1 20.83 9.56 -6.12
N ALA A 2 21.17 10.48 -5.19
CA ALA A 2 20.24 10.95 -4.16
C ALA A 2 19.09 11.89 -4.64
N VAL A 3 19.26 12.64 -5.74
CA VAL A 3 18.27 13.64 -6.20
C VAL A 3 17.03 13.00 -6.84
N ILE A 4 17.20 11.90 -7.59
CA ILE A 4 16.10 11.19 -8.25
C ILE A 4 15.18 10.53 -7.21
N TRP A 5 15.74 10.03 -6.11
CA TRP A 5 14.95 9.47 -5.01
C TRP A 5 14.04 10.51 -4.37
N ALA A 6 14.52 11.73 -4.12
CA ALA A 6 13.73 12.78 -3.47
C ALA A 6 12.49 13.21 -4.27
N GLU A 7 12.57 13.24 -5.61
CA GLU A 7 11.43 13.55 -6.48
C GLU A 7 10.43 12.39 -6.55
N HIS A 8 10.91 11.14 -6.64
CA HIS A 8 10.05 9.96 -6.60
C HIS A 8 9.50 9.63 -5.21
N TRP A 9 10.11 10.16 -4.15
CA TRP A 9 9.73 9.93 -2.77
C TRP A 9 8.36 10.51 -2.43
N ALA A 10 8.08 11.73 -2.89
CA ALA A 10 6.78 12.36 -2.67
C ALA A 10 5.64 11.57 -3.34
N GLU A 11 5.87 11.08 -4.57
CA GLU A 11 4.93 10.23 -5.28
C GLU A 11 4.76 8.88 -4.58
N THR A 12 5.85 8.25 -4.15
CA THR A 12 5.83 6.99 -3.39
C THR A 12 5.02 7.13 -2.11
N LEU A 13 5.23 8.20 -1.35
CA LEU A 13 4.45 8.47 -0.13
C LEU A 13 2.97 8.71 -0.42
N ALA A 14 2.64 9.42 -1.50
CA ALA A 14 1.25 9.62 -1.89
C ALA A 14 0.55 8.29 -2.22
N ARG A 15 1.25 7.36 -2.87
CA ARG A 15 0.74 6.01 -3.15
C ARG A 15 0.52 5.20 -1.86
N VAL A 16 1.46 5.25 -0.92
CA VAL A 16 1.33 4.62 0.40
C VAL A 16 0.11 5.18 1.15
N ASP A 17 -0.12 6.49 1.09
CA ASP A 17 -1.26 7.14 1.74
C ASP A 17 -2.62 6.71 1.16
N VAL A 18 -2.71 6.43 -0.15
CA VAL A 18 -3.93 5.88 -0.77
C VAL A 18 -4.29 4.53 -0.15
N ILE A 19 -3.30 3.63 -0.05
CA ILE A 19 -3.49 2.30 0.54
C ILE A 19 -3.85 2.41 2.02
N ARG A 20 -3.19 3.31 2.76
CA ARG A 20 -3.44 3.54 4.19
C ARG A 20 -4.86 4.02 4.46
N LYS A 21 -5.36 4.96 3.64
CA LYS A 21 -6.73 5.49 3.78
C LYS A 21 -7.77 4.39 3.62
N LEU A 22 -7.61 3.51 2.63
CA LEU A 22 -8.48 2.35 2.45
C LEU A 22 -8.39 1.44 3.68
N ALA A 23 -7.18 1.07 4.11
CA ALA A 23 -6.97 0.16 5.22
C ALA A 23 -7.63 0.66 6.52
N LEU A 24 -7.49 1.95 6.83
CA LEU A 24 -8.14 2.59 7.98
C LEU A 24 -9.66 2.62 7.84
N ALA A 25 -10.19 2.93 6.65
CA ALA A 25 -11.62 3.01 6.44
C ALA A 25 -12.30 1.63 6.56
N VAL A 26 -11.63 0.58 6.06
CA VAL A 26 -12.02 -0.82 6.22
C VAL A 26 -11.94 -1.26 7.69
N ALA A 27 -10.83 -0.98 8.38
CA ALA A 27 -10.67 -1.31 9.79
C ALA A 27 -11.76 -0.66 10.67
N ALA A 28 -12.14 0.57 10.35
CA ALA A 28 -13.21 1.30 11.04
C ALA A 28 -14.62 0.86 10.63
N GLY A 29 -14.78 -0.04 9.65
CA GLY A 29 -16.09 -0.44 9.11
C GLY A 29 -16.88 0.73 8.49
N SER A 30 -16.17 1.77 8.05
CA SER A 30 -16.77 3.05 7.60
C SER A 30 -17.04 3.11 6.09
N MET A 31 -16.77 2.02 5.37
CA MET A 31 -16.97 1.92 3.94
C MET A 31 -18.23 1.15 3.58
N ALA A 32 -19.06 1.74 2.73
CA ALA A 32 -20.15 1.02 2.06
C ALA A 32 -19.59 0.14 0.93
N ASP A 33 -20.18 -1.03 0.72
CA ASP A 33 -19.75 -2.02 -0.29
C ASP A 33 -19.58 -1.41 -1.70
N ASP A 34 -20.50 -0.53 -2.11
CA ASP A 34 -20.48 0.12 -3.43
C ASP A 34 -19.27 1.03 -3.64
N THR A 35 -18.72 1.59 -2.56
CA THR A 35 -17.54 2.45 -2.59
C THR A 35 -16.25 1.67 -2.34
N LEU A 36 -16.35 0.52 -1.68
CA LEU A 36 -15.20 -0.32 -1.33
C LEU A 36 -14.54 -0.92 -2.57
N SER A 37 -15.32 -1.46 -3.51
CA SER A 37 -14.79 -2.09 -4.72
C SER A 37 -13.86 -1.19 -5.56
N PRO A 38 -14.26 0.04 -5.96
CA PRO A 38 -13.37 0.91 -6.74
C PRO A 38 -12.14 1.39 -5.93
N GLN A 39 -12.27 1.64 -4.63
CA GLN A 39 -11.13 2.06 -3.80
C GLN A 39 -10.15 0.91 -3.55
N ARG A 40 -10.65 -0.32 -3.41
CA ARG A 40 -9.86 -1.53 -3.33
C ARG A 40 -9.04 -1.75 -4.61
N ALA A 41 -9.67 -1.60 -5.78
CA ALA A 41 -8.98 -1.68 -7.07
C ALA A 41 -7.88 -0.61 -7.21
N GLN A 42 -8.15 0.62 -6.78
CA GLN A 42 -7.13 1.68 -6.78
C GLN A 42 -5.97 1.35 -5.85
N ALA A 43 -6.24 0.96 -4.60
CA ALA A 43 -5.18 0.62 -3.65
C ALA A 43 -4.33 -0.57 -4.13
N ARG A 44 -4.96 -1.55 -4.79
CA ARG A 44 -4.23 -2.67 -5.42
C ARG A 44 -3.28 -2.17 -6.50
N PHE A 45 -3.76 -1.30 -7.39
CA PHE A 45 -2.93 -0.71 -8.44
C PHE A 45 -1.75 0.07 -7.87
N GLU A 46 -1.97 0.85 -6.81
CA GLU A 46 -0.88 1.57 -6.14
C GLU A 46 0.13 0.63 -5.49
N ALA A 47 -0.32 -0.47 -4.87
CA ALA A 47 0.56 -1.48 -4.31
C ALA A 47 1.44 -2.13 -5.39
N HIS A 48 0.86 -2.45 -6.55
CA HIS A 48 1.60 -2.97 -7.70
C HIS A 48 2.67 -2.00 -8.21
N ALA A 49 2.29 -0.72 -8.37
CA ALA A 49 3.21 0.33 -8.83
C ALA A 49 4.34 0.58 -7.82
N LEU A 50 4.03 0.52 -6.52
CA LEU A 50 5.01 0.61 -5.44
C LEU A 50 5.98 -0.57 -5.47
N ALA A 51 5.49 -1.80 -5.66
CA ALA A 51 6.34 -2.98 -5.77
C ALA A 51 7.35 -2.86 -6.92
N GLY A 52 6.90 -2.41 -8.10
CA GLY A 52 7.74 -2.16 -9.26
C GLY A 52 8.77 -1.06 -9.03
N SER A 53 8.34 0.07 -8.45
CA SER A 53 9.24 1.19 -8.13
C SER A 53 10.32 0.76 -7.13
N CYS A 54 9.91 0.10 -6.03
CA CYS A 54 10.84 -0.42 -5.03
C CYS A 54 11.87 -1.38 -5.62
N ALA A 55 11.45 -2.29 -6.51
CA ALA A 55 12.36 -3.22 -7.17
C ALA A 55 13.39 -2.50 -8.05
N ILE A 56 12.96 -1.48 -8.82
CA ILE A 56 13.85 -0.67 -9.66
C ILE A 56 14.91 0.07 -8.83
N PHE A 57 14.53 0.57 -7.65
CA PHE A 57 15.43 1.29 -6.74
C PHE A 57 16.21 0.39 -5.77
N GLY A 58 16.10 -0.94 -5.87
CA GLY A 58 16.82 -1.89 -5.01
C GLY A 58 16.26 -1.99 -3.57
N ARG A 59 15.05 -1.50 -3.34
CA ARG A 59 14.31 -1.56 -2.07
C ARG A 59 13.59 -2.90 -1.95
N HIS A 60 14.35 -3.97 -1.71
CA HIS A 60 13.82 -5.32 -1.79
C HIS A 60 12.74 -5.60 -0.74
N GLU A 61 12.90 -5.08 0.48
CA GLU A 61 11.92 -5.27 1.54
C GLU A 61 10.65 -4.46 1.28
N GLY A 62 10.78 -3.20 0.82
CA GLY A 62 9.64 -2.41 0.38
C GLY A 62 8.87 -3.07 -0.77
N SER A 63 9.57 -3.66 -1.74
CA SER A 63 8.95 -4.39 -2.85
C SER A 63 8.19 -5.63 -2.36
N ARG A 64 8.79 -6.41 -1.45
CA ARG A 64 8.16 -7.59 -0.85
C ARG A 64 6.87 -7.24 -0.12
N ILE A 65 6.89 -6.21 0.73
CA ILE A 65 5.70 -5.79 1.50
C ILE A 65 4.62 -5.24 0.57
N ALA A 66 4.99 -4.48 -0.47
CA ALA A 66 4.03 -3.96 -1.44
C ALA A 66 3.31 -5.08 -2.23
N LEU A 67 4.02 -6.14 -2.65
CA LEU A 67 3.41 -7.32 -3.26
C LEU A 67 2.48 -8.06 -2.30
N GLU A 68 2.84 -8.11 -1.02
CA GLU A 68 2.03 -8.74 0.02
C GLU A 68 0.71 -7.97 0.27
N ILE A 69 0.75 -6.64 0.17
CA ILE A 69 -0.45 -5.78 0.19
C ILE A 69 -1.28 -6.01 -1.07
N GLU A 70 -0.66 -6.02 -2.26
CA GLU A 70 -1.34 -6.25 -3.54
C GLU A 70 -2.12 -7.58 -3.50
N ALA A 71 -1.48 -8.66 -3.05
CA ALA A 71 -2.09 -9.98 -2.97
C ALA A 71 -3.35 -9.99 -2.09
N ARG A 72 -3.29 -9.39 -0.88
CA ARG A 72 -4.46 -9.28 0.01
C ARG A 72 -5.58 -8.45 -0.61
N LEU A 73 -5.23 -7.37 -1.30
CA LEU A 73 -6.21 -6.56 -2.02
C LEU A 73 -6.78 -7.25 -3.25
N ASP A 74 -6.20 -8.35 -3.73
CA ASP A 74 -6.74 -9.14 -4.84
C ASP A 74 -7.56 -10.36 -4.39
N GLU A 75 -7.57 -10.69 -3.08
CA GLU A 75 -8.30 -11.84 -2.56
C GLU A 75 -9.83 -11.73 -2.80
N PRO A 76 -10.49 -12.76 -3.34
CA PRO A 76 -11.93 -12.69 -3.56
C PRO A 76 -12.70 -12.62 -2.23
N GLY A 77 -13.71 -11.75 -2.18
CA GLY A 77 -14.60 -11.60 -1.03
C GLY A 77 -14.58 -10.19 -0.41
N PRO A 78 -15.51 -9.90 0.53
CA PRO A 78 -15.53 -8.62 1.23
C PRO A 78 -14.32 -8.49 2.15
N LEU A 79 -13.77 -7.29 2.26
CA LEU A 79 -12.74 -7.00 3.26
C LEU A 79 -13.41 -6.80 4.62
N SER A 80 -12.98 -7.56 5.62
CA SER A 80 -13.43 -7.39 6.99
C SER A 80 -12.62 -6.32 7.72
N GLY A 81 -13.09 -5.88 8.89
CA GLY A 81 -12.33 -4.97 9.75
C GLY A 81 -10.96 -5.54 10.15
N GLU A 82 -10.87 -6.86 10.37
CA GLU A 82 -9.61 -7.54 10.66
C GLU A 82 -8.64 -7.48 9.47
N ASP A 83 -9.14 -7.61 8.24
CA ASP A 83 -8.33 -7.42 7.03
C ASP A 83 -7.82 -5.98 6.94
N GLY A 84 -8.66 -5.01 7.32
CA GLY A 84 -8.27 -3.61 7.46
C GLY A 84 -7.11 -3.41 8.43
N GLU A 85 -7.18 -3.97 9.64
CA GLU A 85 -6.11 -3.88 10.65
C GLU A 85 -4.79 -4.52 10.18
N ARG A 86 -4.88 -5.66 9.51
CA ARG A 86 -3.73 -6.33 8.89
C ARG A 86 -3.10 -5.47 7.80
N LEU A 87 -3.92 -4.86 6.94
CA LEU A 87 -3.46 -3.93 5.90
C LEU A 87 -2.80 -2.69 6.50
N VAL A 88 -3.35 -2.12 7.58
CA VAL A 88 -2.72 -0.98 8.29
C VAL A 88 -1.32 -1.37 8.77
N THR A 89 -1.18 -2.55 9.38
CA THR A 89 0.11 -3.05 9.87
C THR A 89 1.13 -3.20 8.73
N LEU A 90 0.71 -3.75 7.58
CA LEU A 90 1.58 -3.89 6.41
C LEU A 90 1.98 -2.55 5.80
N VAL A 91 1.05 -1.59 5.73
CA VAL A 91 1.32 -0.25 5.20
C VAL A 91 2.31 0.51 6.09
N ASP A 92 2.19 0.34 7.41
CA ASP A 92 3.12 0.93 8.38
C ASP A 92 4.52 0.30 8.26
N ALA A 93 4.59 -1.01 8.07
CA ALA A 93 5.84 -1.73 7.79
C ALA A 93 6.47 -1.29 6.46
N LEU A 94 5.66 -1.12 5.40
CA LEU A 94 6.12 -0.62 4.10
C LEU A 94 6.74 0.76 4.23
N ARG A 95 6.06 1.68 4.94
CA ARG A 95 6.58 3.02 5.18
C ARG A 95 7.90 2.98 5.94
N HIS A 96 8.00 2.16 6.98
CA HIS A 96 9.22 2.02 7.75
C HIS A 96 10.39 1.45 6.93
N ALA A 97 10.12 0.46 6.07
CA ALA A 97 11.13 -0.11 5.17
C ALA A 97 11.66 0.95 4.18
N LEU A 98 10.75 1.75 3.62
CA LEU A 98 11.08 2.85 2.71
C LEU A 98 11.92 3.95 3.41
N ASP A 99 11.63 4.26 4.67
CA ASP A 99 12.37 5.25 5.48
C ASP A 99 13.76 4.73 5.89
N THR A 100 13.88 3.45 6.22
CA THR A 100 15.12 2.85 6.77
C THR A 100 16.16 2.55 5.70
N GLU A 101 15.72 2.23 4.49
CA GLU A 101 16.64 2.01 3.36
C GLU A 101 17.13 3.34 2.73
N SER A 102 16.59 4.50 3.12
CA SER A 102 16.91 5.84 2.55
C SER A 102 18.34 6.33 2.76
#